data_AF-A0A963MJA0-F1
#
_entry.id   AF-A0A963MJA0-F1
#
_cell.length_a   1.000
_cell.length_b   1.000
_cell.length_c   1.000
_cell.angle_alpha   90.00
_cell.angle_beta   90.00
_cell.angle_gamma   90.00
#
_symmetry.space_group_name_H-M   'P 1'
#
loop_
_entity.id
_entity.type
_entity.pdbx_description
1 polymer ?
#
loop_
_entity_poly.entity_id
_entity_poly.type
_entity_poly.pdbx_seq_one_letter_code
_entity_poly.pdbx_strand_id
1 'polypeptide(L)' 'DEDAAEILAGQLIRMMKATGIPNGIGGVGYGEADVEALTKGAWAQQRLLTNAPREIVQDDLRNLYRGGMSYW' A
#
# COMPACT_ATOMS: atom_id res chain seq x y z
N ASP A 1 -18.23 -13.56 -2.06
CA ASP A 1 -17.00 -13.15 -1.35
C ASP A 1 -16.42 -11.82 -1.82
N GLU A 2 -16.53 -11.43 -3.10
CA GLU A 2 -16.08 -10.10 -3.57
C GLU A 2 -16.70 -8.92 -2.78
N ASP A 3 -17.98 -9.01 -2.40
CA ASP A 3 -18.66 -7.95 -1.63
C ASP A 3 -18.00 -7.62 -0.28
N ALA A 4 -17.50 -8.63 0.45
CA ALA A 4 -16.96 -8.40 1.81
C ALA A 4 -15.63 -7.62 1.77
N ALA A 5 -14.79 -7.90 0.76
CA ALA A 5 -13.52 -7.21 0.58
C ALA A 5 -13.74 -5.74 0.21
N GLU A 6 -14.65 -5.45 -0.72
CA GLU A 6 -14.98 -4.10 -1.15
C GLU A 6 -15.62 -3.28 -0.02
N ILE A 7 -16.53 -3.89 0.75
CA ILE A 7 -17.13 -3.24 1.93
C ILE A 7 -16.05 -2.85 2.94
N LEU A 8 -15.12 -3.76 3.24
CA LEU A 8 -14.04 -3.49 4.19
C LEU A 8 -13.11 -2.38 3.69
N ALA A 9 -12.67 -2.45 2.43
CA ALA A 9 -11.83 -1.42 1.81
C ALA A 9 -12.52 -0.05 1.84
N GLY A 10 -13.81 0.00 1.51
CA GLY A 10 -14.62 1.23 1.57
C GLY A 10 -14.74 1.80 2.98
N GLN A 11 -14.88 0.96 4.02
CA GLN A 11 -14.89 1.42 5.42
C GLN A 11 -13.53 1.99 5.84
N LEU A 12 -12.43 1.34 5.47
CA LEU A 12 -11.08 1.85 5.76
C LEU A 12 -10.87 3.23 5.14
N ILE A 13 -11.24 3.43 3.86
CA ILE A 13 -11.16 4.73 3.19
C ILE A 13 -12.02 5.79 3.91
N ARG A 14 -13.23 5.43 4.35
CA ARG A 14 -14.09 6.35 5.12
C ARG A 14 -13.43 6.79 6.42
N MET A 15 -12.84 5.85 7.17
CA MET A 15 -12.15 6.17 8.43
C MET A 15 -10.91 7.05 8.18
N MET A 16 -10.10 6.75 7.16
CA MET A 16 -8.94 7.58 6.80
C MET A 16 -9.34 9.03 6.50
N LYS A 17 -10.41 9.22 5.72
CA LYS A 17 -10.95 10.57 5.44
C LYS A 17 -11.44 11.27 6.71
N ALA A 18 -12.14 10.55 7.59
CA ALA A 18 -12.70 11.11 8.82
C ALA A 18 -11.62 11.56 9.82
N THR A 19 -10.45 10.91 9.81
CA THR A 19 -9.31 11.27 10.69
C THR A 19 -8.30 12.21 10.05
N GLY A 20 -8.54 12.64 8.79
CA GLY A 20 -7.63 13.55 8.08
C GLY A 20 -6.32 12.89 7.62
N ILE A 21 -6.29 11.56 7.50
CA ILE A 21 -5.13 10.86 6.93
C ILE A 21 -4.98 11.27 5.45
N PRO A 22 -3.77 11.62 4.99
CA PRO A 22 -3.53 11.97 3.60
C PRO A 22 -3.90 10.84 2.62
N ASN A 23 -4.25 11.22 1.40
CA ASN A 23 -4.63 10.27 0.36
C ASN A 23 -3.41 9.51 -0.17
N GLY A 24 -3.25 8.28 0.29
CA GLY A 24 -2.11 7.45 -0.08
C GLY A 24 -0.76 8.06 0.36
N ILE A 25 0.32 7.44 -0.11
CA ILE A 25 1.67 7.96 0.13
C ILE A 25 1.98 9.20 -0.72
N GLY A 26 1.18 9.45 -1.77
CA GLY A 26 1.25 10.69 -2.55
C GLY A 26 0.89 11.91 -1.71
N GLY A 27 -0.09 11.78 -0.81
CA GLY A 27 -0.48 12.83 0.13
C GLY A 27 0.61 13.21 1.15
N VAL A 28 1.70 12.43 1.27
CA VAL A 28 2.86 12.74 2.13
C VAL A 28 4.14 13.05 1.33
N GLY A 29 4.03 13.19 0.01
CA GLY A 29 5.11 13.70 -0.85
C GLY A 29 5.89 12.66 -1.67
N TYR A 30 5.48 11.39 -1.66
CA TYR A 30 6.06 10.38 -2.57
C TYR A 30 5.42 10.42 -3.96
N GLY A 31 6.16 10.01 -4.98
CA GLY A 31 5.65 9.89 -6.35
C GLY A 31 6.16 8.65 -7.07
N GLU A 32 5.77 8.52 -8.34
CA GLU A 32 6.14 7.37 -9.19
C GLU A 32 7.67 7.19 -9.28
N ALA A 33 8.43 8.29 -9.25
CA ALA A 33 9.90 8.26 -9.27
C ALA A 33 10.51 7.55 -8.04
N ASP A 34 9.80 7.52 -6.91
CA ASP A 34 10.27 6.90 -5.67
C ASP A 34 9.99 5.40 -5.59
N VAL A 35 9.08 4.87 -6.44
CA VAL A 35 8.59 3.49 -6.38
C VAL A 35 9.73 2.48 -6.40
N GLU A 36 10.73 2.68 -7.25
CA GLU A 36 11.86 1.76 -7.36
C GLU A 36 12.71 1.74 -6.08
N ALA A 37 13.02 2.92 -5.52
CA ALA A 37 13.78 3.03 -4.29
C ALA A 37 13.03 2.45 -3.09
N LEU A 38 11.73 2.73 -2.98
CA LEU A 38 10.85 2.18 -1.95
C LEU A 38 10.75 0.65 -2.05
N THR A 39 10.57 0.12 -3.26
CA THR A 39 10.53 -1.33 -3.53
C THR A 39 11.83 -2.00 -3.08
N LYS A 40 12.98 -1.42 -3.43
CA LYS A 40 14.29 -1.95 -3.02
C LYS A 40 14.47 -1.91 -1.50
N GLY A 41 14.06 -0.81 -0.86
CA GLY A 41 14.12 -0.65 0.59
C GLY A 41 13.26 -1.68 1.34
N ALA A 42 12.01 -1.86 0.90
CA ALA A 42 11.11 -2.86 1.45
C ALA A 42 11.60 -4.29 1.22
N TRP A 43 12.11 -4.59 0.00
CA TRP A 43 12.65 -5.91 -0.33
C TRP A 43 13.84 -6.31 0.53
N ALA A 44 14.67 -5.34 0.95
CA ALA A 44 15.77 -5.61 1.87
C ALA A 44 15.30 -6.10 3.26
N GLN A 45 14.04 -5.86 3.63
CA GLN A 45 13.46 -6.22 4.93
C GLN A 45 12.84 -7.63 4.93
N GLN A 46 13.58 -8.64 4.47
CA GLN A 46 13.10 -10.02 4.29
C GLN A 46 12.41 -10.59 5.54
N ARG A 47 12.94 -10.34 6.74
CA ARG A 47 12.33 -10.81 7.99
C ARG A 47 10.91 -10.29 8.21
N LEU A 48 10.60 -9.05 7.81
CA LEU A 48 9.25 -8.49 7.94
C LEU A 48 8.32 -9.06 6.86
N LEU A 49 8.84 -9.30 5.66
CA LEU A 49 8.07 -9.86 4.54
C LEU A 49 7.60 -11.29 4.82
N THR A 50 8.39 -12.09 5.55
CA THR A 50 8.00 -13.47 5.93
C THR A 50 6.77 -13.53 6.86
N ASN A 51 6.36 -12.41 7.47
CA ASN A 51 5.13 -12.36 8.28
C ASN A 51 3.86 -12.26 7.42
N ALA A 52 3.97 -11.97 6.12
CA ALA A 52 2.82 -11.87 5.25
C ALA A 52 2.11 -13.23 5.13
N PRO A 53 0.76 -13.25 5.08
CA PRO A 53 0.00 -14.49 4.96
C PRO A 53 0.09 -15.14 3.57
N ARG A 54 0.82 -14.50 2.64
CA ARG A 54 1.06 -14.95 1.26
C ARG A 54 2.52 -14.73 0.93
N GLU A 55 3.05 -15.56 0.05
CA GLU A 55 4.38 -15.34 -0.52
C GLU A 55 4.43 -13.99 -1.25
N ILE A 56 5.53 -13.26 -1.07
CA ILE A 56 5.75 -11.95 -1.67
C ILE A 56 6.94 -12.05 -2.61
N VAL A 57 6.75 -11.65 -3.87
CA VAL A 57 7.85 -11.36 -4.79
C VAL A 57 8.08 -9.86 -4.87
N GLN A 58 9.26 -9.45 -5.36
CA GLN A 58 9.64 -8.04 -5.39
C GLN A 58 8.67 -7.16 -6.22
N ASP A 59 8.04 -7.73 -7.25
CA ASP A 59 7.08 -6.99 -8.07
C ASP A 59 5.76 -6.71 -7.32
N ASP A 60 5.37 -7.54 -6.35
CA ASP A 60 4.20 -7.28 -5.50
C ASP A 60 4.38 -5.99 -4.71
N LEU A 61 5.60 -5.75 -4.19
CA LEU A 61 5.93 -4.51 -3.47
C LEU A 61 5.88 -3.30 -4.40
N ARG A 62 6.34 -3.45 -5.64
CA ARG A 62 6.26 -2.39 -6.65
C ARG A 62 4.81 -2.02 -6.94
N ASN A 63 3.97 -3.02 -7.14
CA ASN A 63 2.54 -2.83 -7.41
C ASN A 63 1.80 -2.29 -6.18
N LEU A 64 2.19 -2.72 -4.98
CA LEU A 64 1.67 -2.19 -3.71
C LEU A 64 1.96 -0.69 -3.55
N TYR A 65 3.20 -0.25 -3.80
CA TYR A 65 3.55 1.17 -3.71
C TYR A 65 2.82 2.01 -4.75
N ARG A 66 2.69 1.52 -5.99
CA ARG A 66 1.89 2.18 -7.04
C ARG A 66 0.42 2.31 -6.67
N GLY A 67 -0.19 1.21 -6.23
CA GLY A 67 -1.58 1.20 -5.77
C GLY A 67 -1.78 2.07 -4.51
N GLY A 68 -0.73 2.24 -3.71
CA GLY A 68 -0.71 3.10 -2.52
C GLY A 68 -0.56 4.59 -2.79
N MET A 69 -0.35 5.02 -4.04
CA MET A 69 -0.16 6.44 -4.38
C MET A 69 -1.40 7.29 -4.08
N SER A 70 -2.58 6.75 -4.41
CA SER A 70 -3.88 7.39 -4.18
C SER A 70 -4.95 6.32 -4.02
N TYR A 71 -5.81 6.46 -3.02
CA TYR A 71 -6.92 5.55 -2.74
C TYR A 71 -8.29 6.15 -3.06
N TRP A 72 -8.38 7.47 -3.18
CA TRP A 72 -9.57 8.20 -3.60
C TRP A 72 -9.23 9.42 -4.46
#